data_AF-A0A8B6X5B6-F1
#
_entry.id   AF-A0A8B6X5B6-F1
#
_cell.length_a   1.000
_cell.length_b   1.000
_cell.length_c   1.000
_cell.angle_alpha   90.00
_cell.angle_beta   90.00
_cell.angle_gamma   90.00
#
_symmetry.space_group_name_H-M   'P 1'
#
loop_
_entity.id
_entity.type
_entity.pdbx_description
1 polymer ?
#
loop_
_entity_poly.entity_id
_entity_poly.type
_entity_poly.pdbx_seq_one_letter_code
_entity_poly.pdbx_strand_id
1 'polypeptide(L)'
;MDYFALKVVHIVSATILFGTGIGTAFYMFMAALTRDAKLTAGVGRLVVIGDWLFTGSSGVVQIASGLWLAHIAGFPILSGWVLHALLLYGLAFLCWAPVVWIQIRLRDIAQTAADAGGPLPREYWRWLAVWVGLGIPAFFALVVVFWLMVAKPAGGVFG
;
A
#
# COMPACT_ATOMS: atom_id res chain seq x y z
N MET A 1 -16.47 -10.89 -23.14
CA MET A 1 -16.92 -9.68 -22.42
C MET A 1 -16.41 -9.66 -20.97
N ASP A 2 -16.39 -10.80 -20.27
CA ASP A 2 -15.96 -10.89 -18.86
C ASP A 2 -14.48 -10.52 -18.59
N TYR A 3 -13.53 -11.02 -19.41
CA TYR A 3 -12.10 -10.78 -19.20
C TYR A 3 -11.69 -9.30 -19.22
N PHE A 4 -12.15 -8.53 -20.21
CA PHE A 4 -11.75 -7.12 -20.33
C PHE A 4 -12.35 -6.26 -19.21
N ALA A 5 -13.60 -6.52 -18.81
CA ALA A 5 -14.24 -5.82 -17.69
C ALA A 5 -13.48 -6.11 -16.38
N LEU A 6 -13.18 -7.38 -16.11
CA LEU A 6 -12.38 -7.77 -14.94
C LEU A 6 -10.97 -7.16 -14.98
N LYS A 7 -10.35 -7.08 -16.16
CA LYS A 7 -9.03 -6.43 -16.33
C LYS A 7 -9.10 -4.93 -16.03
N VAL A 8 -10.18 -4.25 -16.41
CA VAL A 8 -10.40 -2.84 -16.03
C VAL A 8 -10.52 -2.72 -14.52
N VAL A 9 -11.33 -3.57 -13.86
CA VAL A 9 -11.44 -3.59 -12.39
C VAL A 9 -10.08 -3.79 -11.74
N HIS A 10 -9.27 -4.74 -12.23
CA HIS A 10 -7.94 -5.00 -11.73
C HIS A 10 -7.00 -3.78 -11.87
N ILE A 11 -6.98 -3.13 -13.03
CA ILE A 11 -6.13 -1.94 -13.27
C ILE A 11 -6.57 -0.74 -12.43
N VAL A 12 -7.88 -0.49 -12.31
CA VAL A 12 -8.41 0.60 -11.49
C VAL A 12 -8.07 0.37 -10.03
N SER A 13 -8.28 -0.86 -9.53
CA SER A 13 -7.91 -1.23 -8.17
C SER A 13 -6.40 -1.10 -7.92
N ALA A 14 -5.54 -1.45 -8.88
CA ALA A 14 -4.09 -1.27 -8.76
C ALA A 14 -3.71 0.21 -8.69
N THR A 15 -4.36 1.05 -9.49
CA THR A 15 -4.18 2.50 -9.49
C THR A 15 -4.59 3.12 -8.16
N ILE A 16 -5.72 2.68 -7.58
CA ILE A 16 -6.18 3.15 -6.26
C ILE A 16 -5.20 2.68 -5.18
N LEU A 17 -4.84 1.39 -5.17
CA LEU A 17 -3.90 0.83 -4.20
C LEU A 17 -2.58 1.61 -4.16
N PHE A 18 -1.97 1.80 -5.33
CA PHE A 18 -0.66 2.43 -5.45
C PHE A 18 -0.74 3.94 -5.23
N GLY A 19 -1.71 4.62 -5.86
CA GLY A 19 -1.88 6.06 -5.75
C GLY A 19 -2.25 6.50 -4.34
N THR A 20 -3.21 5.81 -3.70
CA THR A 20 -3.58 6.12 -2.31
C THR A 20 -2.43 5.80 -1.36
N GLY A 21 -1.73 4.67 -1.52
CA GLY A 21 -0.59 4.34 -0.68
C GLY A 21 0.53 5.40 -0.70
N ILE A 22 0.85 5.95 -1.88
CA ILE A 22 1.80 7.07 -1.98
C ILE A 22 1.22 8.34 -1.34
N GLY A 23 -0.05 8.65 -1.62
CA GLY A 23 -0.71 9.86 -1.13
C GLY A 23 -0.80 9.89 0.39
N THR A 24 -1.28 8.81 1.02
CA THR A 24 -1.37 8.71 2.48
C THR A 24 0.01 8.80 3.11
N ALA A 25 1.01 8.17 2.48
CA ALA A 25 2.37 8.24 2.96
C ALA A 25 2.96 9.66 2.91
N PHE A 26 2.75 10.37 1.78
CA PHE A 26 3.15 11.75 1.61
C PHE A 26 2.51 12.66 2.66
N TYR A 27 1.18 12.60 2.82
CA TYR A 27 0.49 13.47 3.76
C TYR A 27 0.89 13.21 5.21
N MET A 28 1.02 11.94 5.63
CA MET A 28 1.48 11.59 6.98
C MET A 28 2.88 12.17 7.25
N PHE A 29 3.81 12.01 6.31
CA PHE A 29 5.17 12.51 6.46
C PHE A 29 5.23 14.04 6.47
N MET A 30 4.52 14.71 5.56
CA MET A 30 4.48 16.16 5.51
C MET A 30 3.83 16.77 6.76
N ALA A 31 2.76 16.17 7.28
CA ALA A 31 2.15 16.59 8.53
C ALA A 31 3.12 16.42 9.71
N ALA A 32 3.85 15.30 9.79
CA ALA A 32 4.86 15.09 10.82
C ALA A 32 5.95 16.19 10.79
N LEU A 33 6.40 16.59 9.60
CA LEU A 33 7.46 17.60 9.44
C LEU A 33 7.07 18.99 9.94
N THR A 34 5.78 19.33 10.02
CA THR A 34 5.34 20.62 10.59
C THR A 34 5.57 20.70 12.10
N ARG A 35 5.73 19.54 12.76
CA ARG A 35 5.80 19.38 14.23
C ARG A 35 4.56 19.86 14.98
N ASP A 36 3.49 20.20 14.27
CA ASP A 36 2.20 20.55 14.84
C ASP A 36 1.44 19.25 15.17
N ALA A 37 1.29 18.98 16.46
CA ALA A 37 0.61 17.78 16.95
C ALA A 37 -0.86 17.72 16.52
N LYS A 38 -1.56 18.86 16.48
CA LYS A 38 -2.99 18.92 16.11
C LYS A 38 -3.19 18.65 14.64
N LEU A 39 -2.36 19.25 13.78
CA LEU A 39 -2.38 18.95 12.35
C LEU A 39 -2.02 17.48 12.08
N THR A 40 -0.99 16.98 12.75
CA THR A 40 -0.52 15.60 12.61
C THR A 40 -1.58 14.59 13.04
N ALA A 41 -2.29 14.83 14.15
CA ALA A 41 -3.37 13.98 14.61
C ALA A 41 -4.55 13.95 13.61
N GLY A 42 -4.94 15.13 13.11
CA GLY A 42 -6.00 15.28 12.12
C GLY A 42 -5.67 14.55 10.81
N VAL A 43 -4.48 14.77 10.26
CA VAL A 43 -4.02 14.11 9.03
C VAL A 43 -3.86 12.61 9.26
N GLY A 44 -3.26 12.20 10.38
CA GLY A 44 -3.09 10.79 10.74
C GLY A 44 -4.41 10.03 10.81
N ARG A 45 -5.48 10.66 11.30
CA ARG A 45 -6.83 10.08 11.28
C ARG A 45 -7.34 9.84 9.86
N LEU A 46 -7.17 10.81 8.95
CA LEU A 46 -7.58 10.68 7.56
C LEU A 46 -6.75 9.61 6.83
N VAL A 47 -5.46 9.54 7.11
CA VAL A 47 -4.55 8.51 6.57
C VAL A 47 -5.01 7.12 6.99
N VAL A 48 -5.29 6.89 8.28
CA VAL A 48 -5.79 5.59 8.76
C VAL A 48 -7.09 5.19 8.04
N ILE A 49 -8.04 6.12 7.91
CA ILE A 49 -9.32 5.85 7.23
C ILE A 49 -9.08 5.54 5.75
N GLY A 50 -8.27 6.37 5.07
CA GLY A 50 -7.95 6.20 3.66
C GLY A 50 -7.26 4.88 3.36
N ASP A 51 -6.31 4.47 4.21
CA ASP A 51 -5.61 3.20 4.05
C ASP A 51 -6.54 1.99 4.21
N TRP A 52 -7.45 2.00 5.19
CA TRP A 52 -8.42 0.90 5.32
C TRP A 52 -9.42 0.88 4.16
N LEU A 53 -9.96 2.04 3.80
CA LEU A 53 -11.01 2.15 2.80
C LEU A 53 -10.51 1.89 1.38
N PHE A 54 -9.31 2.36 1.04
CA PHE A 54 -8.79 2.30 -0.34
C PHE A 54 -7.65 1.30 -0.48
N THR A 55 -6.61 1.38 0.34
CA THR A 55 -5.42 0.52 0.22
C THR A 55 -5.76 -0.93 0.59
N GLY A 56 -6.39 -1.15 1.75
CA GLY A 56 -6.78 -2.47 2.23
C GLY A 56 -7.82 -3.14 1.32
N SER A 57 -8.88 -2.42 0.96
CA SER A 57 -9.92 -2.95 0.06
C SER A 57 -9.38 -3.26 -1.34
N SER A 58 -8.58 -2.35 -1.92
CA SER A 58 -7.94 -2.59 -3.21
C SER A 58 -6.98 -3.76 -3.14
N GLY A 59 -6.30 -3.97 -2.01
CA GLY A 59 -5.41 -5.11 -1.84
C GLY A 59 -6.14 -6.45 -1.96
N VAL A 60 -7.31 -6.56 -1.34
CA VAL A 60 -8.18 -7.74 -1.48
C VAL A 60 -8.65 -7.91 -2.93
N VAL A 61 -9.10 -6.82 -3.57
CA VAL A 61 -9.54 -6.84 -4.96
C VAL A 61 -8.41 -7.26 -5.91
N GLN A 62 -7.17 -6.83 -5.67
CA GLN A 62 -6.01 -7.21 -6.49
C GLN A 62 -5.78 -8.72 -6.52
N ILE A 63 -5.78 -9.38 -5.37
CA ILE A 63 -5.61 -10.84 -5.31
C ILE A 63 -6.77 -11.55 -5.98
N ALA A 64 -8.01 -11.19 -5.64
CA ALA A 64 -9.20 -11.85 -6.19
C ALA A 64 -9.26 -11.70 -7.73
N SER A 65 -9.14 -10.47 -8.23
CA SER A 65 -9.19 -10.20 -9.67
C SER A 65 -7.96 -10.72 -10.42
N GLY A 66 -6.77 -10.66 -9.83
CA GLY A 66 -5.54 -11.15 -10.45
C GLY A 66 -5.54 -12.67 -10.63
N LEU A 67 -5.94 -13.43 -9.61
CA LEU A 67 -6.07 -14.89 -9.70
C LEU A 67 -7.14 -15.29 -10.72
N TRP A 68 -8.27 -14.57 -10.76
CA TRP A 68 -9.33 -14.85 -11.72
C TRP A 68 -8.90 -14.52 -13.16
N LEU A 69 -8.18 -13.42 -13.38
CA LEU A 69 -7.59 -13.11 -14.69
C LEU A 69 -6.58 -14.17 -15.13
N ALA A 70 -5.72 -14.64 -14.22
CA ALA A 70 -4.77 -15.71 -14.52
C ALA A 70 -5.48 -17.01 -14.91
N HIS A 71 -6.57 -17.35 -14.20
CA HIS A 71 -7.39 -18.52 -14.51
C HIS A 71 -8.05 -18.41 -15.90
N ILE A 72 -8.70 -17.28 -16.22
CA ILE A 72 -9.36 -17.08 -17.53
C ILE A 72 -8.33 -17.10 -18.67
N ALA A 73 -7.15 -16.51 -18.45
CA ALA A 73 -6.10 -16.45 -19.45
C ALA A 73 -5.26 -17.73 -19.57
N GLY A 74 -5.49 -18.73 -18.72
CA GLY A 74 -4.74 -19.98 -18.70
C GLY A 74 -3.28 -19.85 -18.25
N PHE A 75 -2.93 -18.76 -17.53
CA PHE A 75 -1.57 -18.58 -17.03
C PHE A 75 -1.30 -19.46 -15.80
N PRO A 76 -0.15 -20.14 -15.74
CA PRO A 76 0.21 -20.92 -14.56
C PRO A 76 0.52 -20.00 -13.38
N ILE A 77 -0.24 -20.13 -12.29
CA ILE A 77 -0.14 -19.26 -11.11
C ILE A 77 1.13 -19.57 -10.29
N LEU A 78 1.57 -20.82 -10.30
CA LEU A 78 2.70 -21.32 -9.52
C LEU A 78 4.03 -21.35 -10.31
N SER A 79 4.11 -20.67 -11.44
CA SER A 79 5.36 -20.55 -12.20
C SER A 79 5.45 -19.21 -12.95
N GLY A 80 6.63 -18.94 -13.53
CA GLY A 80 6.87 -17.73 -14.33
C GLY A 80 6.71 -16.42 -13.56
N TRP A 81 6.45 -15.33 -14.28
CA TRP A 81 6.35 -13.99 -13.70
C TRP A 81 5.16 -13.83 -12.74
N VAL A 82 4.10 -14.64 -12.88
CA VAL A 82 2.91 -14.59 -12.00
C VAL A 82 3.28 -15.01 -10.57
N LEU A 83 4.03 -16.10 -10.40
CA LEU A 83 4.52 -16.51 -9.08
C LEU A 83 5.41 -15.43 -8.45
N HIS A 84 6.34 -14.86 -9.21
CA HIS A 84 7.22 -13.80 -8.71
C HIS A 84 6.44 -12.56 -8.27
N ALA A 85 5.41 -12.19 -9.03
CA ALA A 85 4.52 -11.09 -8.66
C ALA A 85 3.72 -11.39 -7.39
N LEU A 86 3.21 -12.62 -7.22
CA LEU A 86 2.53 -13.02 -5.98
C LEU A 86 3.46 -13.01 -4.76
N LEU A 87 4.71 -13.46 -4.90
CA LEU A 87 5.70 -13.41 -3.84
C LEU A 87 6.05 -11.98 -3.43
N LEU A 88 6.27 -11.10 -4.41
CA LEU A 88 6.53 -9.68 -4.17
C LEU A 88 5.31 -8.97 -3.58
N TYR A 89 4.11 -9.32 -4.03
CA TYR A 89 2.88 -8.80 -3.46
C TYR A 89 2.70 -9.25 -1.99
N GLY A 90 3.00 -10.51 -1.69
CA GLY A 90 3.04 -11.04 -0.32
C GLY A 90 4.07 -10.31 0.55
N LEU A 91 5.27 -10.05 0.03
CA LEU A 91 6.29 -9.23 0.70
C LEU A 91 5.76 -7.82 0.99
N ALA A 92 5.15 -7.18 -0.01
CA ALA A 92 4.56 -5.85 0.16
C ALA A 92 3.49 -5.85 1.26
N PHE A 93 2.63 -6.88 1.29
CA PHE A 93 1.63 -7.05 2.35
C PHE A 93 2.26 -7.26 3.73
N LEU A 94 3.30 -8.08 3.85
CA LEU A 94 4.01 -8.32 5.11
C LEU A 94 4.70 -7.05 5.64
N CYS A 95 5.18 -6.18 4.74
CA CYS A 95 5.72 -4.87 5.12
C CYS A 95 4.60 -3.87 5.46
N TRP A 96 3.46 -3.91 4.75
CA TRP A 96 2.35 -2.97 4.92
C TRP A 96 1.47 -3.28 6.15
N ALA A 97 1.24 -4.55 6.51
CA ALA A 97 0.37 -4.89 7.63
C ALA A 97 0.85 -4.27 8.97
N PRO A 98 2.15 -4.31 9.32
CA PRO A 98 2.66 -3.56 10.47
C PRO A 98 2.56 -2.05 10.31
N VAL A 99 2.75 -1.51 9.09
CA VAL A 99 2.61 -0.08 8.80
C VAL A 99 1.22 0.43 9.18
N VAL A 100 0.16 -0.35 8.94
CA VAL A 100 -1.21 -0.02 9.34
C VAL A 100 -1.37 0.13 10.85
N TRP A 101 -0.74 -0.76 11.62
CA TRP A 101 -0.74 -0.64 13.07
C TRP A 101 0.07 0.58 13.54
N ILE A 102 1.25 0.81 12.95
CA ILE A 102 2.11 1.93 13.32
C ILE A 102 1.43 3.28 13.02
N GLN A 103 0.73 3.44 11.89
CA GLN A 103 0.04 4.70 11.59
C GLN A 103 -1.10 5.01 12.58
N ILE A 104 -1.80 3.99 13.08
CA ILE A 104 -2.78 4.15 14.15
C ILE A 104 -2.08 4.65 15.41
N ARG A 105 -0.95 4.04 15.77
CA ARG A 105 -0.15 4.46 16.93
C ARG A 105 0.39 5.89 16.79
N LEU A 106 0.89 6.27 15.61
CA LEU A 106 1.36 7.62 15.32
C LEU A 106 0.23 8.65 15.51
N ARG A 107 -0.95 8.36 14.96
CA ARG A 107 -2.15 9.19 15.16
C ARG A 107 -2.47 9.36 16.65
N ASP A 108 -2.46 8.28 17.43
CA ASP A 108 -2.85 8.31 18.85
C ASP A 108 -1.84 9.07 19.71
N ILE A 109 -0.54 8.91 19.41
CA ILE A 109 0.53 9.71 20.05
C ILE A 109 0.36 11.19 19.71
N ALA A 110 0.10 11.51 18.44
CA ALA A 110 -0.11 12.88 18.01
C ALA A 110 -1.36 13.50 18.65
N GLN A 111 -2.45 12.74 18.77
CA GLN A 111 -3.68 13.19 19.42
C GLN A 111 -3.43 13.50 20.90
N THR A 112 -2.73 12.62 21.61
CA THR A 112 -2.38 12.82 23.02
C THR A 112 -1.54 14.09 23.21
N ALA A 113 -0.56 14.32 22.32
CA ALA A 113 0.26 15.54 22.34
C ALA A 113 -0.58 16.79 22.04
N ALA A 114 -1.52 16.70 21.10
CA ALA A 114 -2.42 17.80 20.75
C ALA A 114 -3.35 18.17 21.92
N ASP A 115 -3.92 17.18 22.60
CA ASP A 115 -4.81 17.38 23.75
C ASP A 115 -4.07 18.00 24.94
N ALA A 116 -2.79 17.67 25.11
CA ALA A 116 -1.92 18.26 26.12
C ALA A 116 -1.37 19.66 25.72
N GLY A 117 -1.64 20.14 24.50
CA GLY A 117 -1.07 21.39 23.98
C GLY A 117 0.45 21.35 23.81
N GLY A 118 1.03 20.15 23.71
CA GLY A 118 2.48 19.91 23.69
C GLY A 118 3.03 19.50 22.32
N PRO A 119 4.36 19.48 22.16
CA PRO A 119 5.01 19.02 20.94
C PRO A 119 4.93 17.50 20.76
N LEU A 120 5.15 17.02 19.54
CA LEU A 120 5.28 15.58 19.25
C LEU A 120 6.45 14.97 20.03
N PRO A 121 6.23 13.92 20.85
CA PRO A 121 7.27 13.34 21.70
C PRO A 121 8.30 12.55 20.89
N ARG A 122 9.47 12.28 21.48
CA ARG A 122 10.56 11.49 20.84
C ARG A 122 10.10 10.11 20.37
N GLU A 123 9.16 9.49 21.08
CA GLU A 123 8.57 8.20 20.68
C GLU A 123 7.89 8.27 19.30
N TYR A 124 7.19 9.35 18.99
CA TYR A 124 6.54 9.56 17.70
C TYR A 124 7.54 9.40 16.54
N TRP A 125 8.69 10.06 16.66
CA TRP A 125 9.74 10.04 15.63
C TRP A 125 10.38 8.67 15.45
N ARG A 126 10.51 7.88 16.52
CA ARG A 126 11.01 6.49 16.43
C ARG A 126 10.03 5.62 15.63
N TRP A 127 8.74 5.72 15.91
CA TRP A 127 7.72 5.00 15.16
C TRP A 127 7.61 5.48 13.72
N LEU A 128 7.74 6.79 13.47
CA LEU A 128 7.73 7.35 12.12
C LEU A 128 8.90 6.78 11.30
N ALA A 129 10.10 6.65 11.88
CA ALA A 129 11.24 6.07 11.20
C ALA A 129 11.01 4.59 10.82
N VAL A 130 10.42 3.79 11.71
CA VAL A 130 10.06 2.39 11.40
C VAL A 130 8.98 2.34 10.33
N TRP A 131 7.96 3.20 10.42
CA TRP A 131 6.87 3.30 9.45
C TRP A 131 7.41 3.64 8.04
N VAL A 132 8.32 4.62 7.91
CA VAL A 132 8.98 4.95 6.64
C VAL A 132 9.84 3.77 6.16
N GLY A 133 10.62 3.19 7.07
CA GLY A 133 11.52 2.07 6.76
C GLY A 133 10.80 0.83 6.20
N LEU A 134 9.58 0.55 6.66
CA LEU A 134 8.73 -0.52 6.13
C LEU A 134 8.01 -0.11 4.83
N GLY A 135 7.68 1.17 4.67
CA GLY A 135 7.04 1.68 3.45
C GLY A 135 7.94 1.57 2.21
N ILE A 136 9.25 1.76 2.36
CA ILE A 136 10.24 1.67 1.26
C ILE A 136 10.23 0.29 0.56
N PRO A 137 10.46 -0.85 1.25
CA PRO A 137 10.45 -2.16 0.60
C PRO A 137 9.08 -2.51 0.04
N ALA A 138 7.98 -2.11 0.72
CA ALA A 138 6.63 -2.32 0.19
C ALA A 138 6.42 -1.58 -1.14
N PHE A 139 6.85 -0.32 -1.22
CA PHE A 139 6.76 0.50 -2.43
C PHE A 139 7.52 -0.12 -3.60
N PHE A 140 8.80 -0.44 -3.39
CA PHE A 140 9.63 -1.00 -4.46
C PHE A 140 9.14 -2.39 -4.89
N ALA A 141 8.64 -3.21 -3.98
CA ALA A 141 8.02 -4.49 -4.32
C ALA A 141 6.82 -4.29 -5.27
N LEU A 142 5.93 -3.33 -4.99
CA LEU A 142 4.80 -3.03 -5.87
C LEU A 142 5.23 -2.47 -7.23
N VAL A 143 6.27 -1.63 -7.29
CA VAL A 143 6.84 -1.15 -8.58
C VAL A 143 7.32 -2.33 -9.43
N VAL A 144 8.00 -3.30 -8.84
CA VAL A 144 8.44 -4.50 -9.56
C VAL A 144 7.25 -5.36 -9.98
N VAL A 145 6.20 -5.47 -9.16
CA VAL A 145 4.94 -6.14 -9.54
C VAL A 145 4.32 -5.49 -10.77
N PHE A 146 4.22 -4.16 -10.82
CA PHE A 146 3.76 -3.45 -12.01
C PHE A 146 4.61 -3.79 -13.24
N TRP A 147 5.92 -3.75 -13.11
CA TRP A 147 6.83 -4.11 -14.19
C TRP A 147 6.61 -5.55 -14.68
N LEU A 148 6.47 -6.53 -13.77
CA LEU A 148 6.20 -7.93 -14.13
C LEU A 148 4.88 -8.09 -14.88
N MET A 149 3.83 -7.36 -14.48
CA MET A 149 2.52 -7.42 -15.12
C MET A 149 2.49 -6.78 -16.51
N VAL A 150 3.37 -5.81 -16.76
CA VAL A 150 3.55 -5.17 -18.07
C VAL A 150 4.49 -5.98 -18.97
N ALA A 151 5.69 -6.30 -18.49
CA ALA A 151 6.75 -6.92 -19.28
C ALA A 151 6.54 -8.42 -19.51
N LYS A 152 5.88 -9.12 -18.57
CA LYS A 152 5.60 -10.58 -18.63
C LYS A 152 6.80 -11.44 -19.08
N PRO A 153 7.98 -11.28 -18.44
CA PRO A 153 9.17 -12.02 -18.84
C PRO A 153 8.95 -13.53 -18.65
N ALA A 154 9.32 -14.32 -19.67
CA ALA A 154 9.04 -15.76 -19.83
C ALA A 154 7.58 -16.15 -20.23
N GLY A 155 6.75 -15.18 -20.62
CA GLY A 155 5.39 -15.38 -21.16
C GLY A 155 5.24 -15.02 -22.62
N GLY A 156 6.08 -15.60 -23.48
CA GLY A 156 5.94 -15.42 -24.92
C GLY A 156 4.66 -16.09 -25.44
N VAL A 157 3.58 -15.30 -25.59
CA VAL A 157 2.51 -15.58 -26.57
C VAL A 157 2.14 -14.32 -27.37
N PHE A 158 2.83 -13.19 -27.17
CA PHE A 158 2.75 -12.06 -28.10
C PHE A 158 4.15 -11.52 -28.38
N GLY A 159 4.86 -12.28 -29.23
CA GLY A 159 5.78 -11.75 -30.24
C GLY A 159 5.14 -11.95 -31.60
#